data_AF-F4RUC9-F1
#
_entry.id   AF-F4RUC9-F1
#
_cell.length_a   1.000
_cell.length_b   1.000
_cell.length_c   1.000
_cell.angle_alpha   90.00
_cell.angle_beta   90.00
_cell.angle_gamma   90.00
#
_symmetry.space_group_name_H-M   'P 1'
#
loop_
_entity.id
_entity.type
_entity.pdbx_description
1 polymer ?
#
loop_
_entity_poly.entity_id
_entity_poly.type
_entity_poly.pdbx_seq_one_letter_code
_entity_poly.pdbx_strand_id
1 'polypeptide(L)'
;MSRIPTYLFINLAILLVFLATLTSAGKCIICVYDGRAYVSNKAAFTADGLCYGGKAQMGSGCTGSDWNTGIKDHKYGGQKTFCKYWCPDTKTPCSGHTVTDINNPDEMVETLRAKYVIDCGYWPGS
;
A
#
# COMPACT_ATOMS: atom_id res chain seq x y z
N MET A 1 52.03 -16.42 -0.42
CA MET A 1 50.70 -16.39 -1.10
C MET A 1 50.31 -14.95 -1.33
N SER A 2 50.07 -14.55 -2.58
CA SER A 2 49.73 -13.17 -2.94
C SER A 2 48.40 -12.77 -2.28
N ARG A 3 48.36 -11.62 -1.59
CA ARG A 3 47.17 -11.14 -0.87
C ARG A 3 46.09 -10.56 -1.79
N ILE A 4 46.47 -10.22 -3.03
CA ILE A 4 45.64 -9.58 -4.04
C ILE A 4 44.38 -10.37 -4.40
N PRO A 5 44.43 -11.70 -4.71
CA PRO A 5 43.23 -12.47 -5.00
C PRO A 5 42.26 -12.50 -3.81
N THR A 6 42.76 -12.56 -2.58
CA THR A 6 41.94 -12.61 -1.36
C THR A 6 41.10 -11.35 -1.20
N TYR A 7 41.68 -10.16 -1.42
CA TYR A 7 40.94 -8.90 -1.37
C TYR A 7 39.89 -8.79 -2.48
N LEU A 8 40.18 -9.31 -3.68
CA LEU A 8 39.22 -9.32 -4.79
C LEU A 8 38.00 -10.19 -4.47
N PHE A 9 38.21 -11.39 -3.92
CA PHE A 9 37.10 -12.27 -3.50
C PHE A 9 36.25 -11.67 -2.39
N ILE A 10 36.87 -11.02 -1.38
CA ILE A 10 36.13 -10.39 -0.28
C ILE A 10 35.25 -9.24 -0.81
N ASN A 11 35.80 -8.36 -1.64
CA ASN A 11 35.03 -7.25 -2.19
C ASN A 11 33.91 -7.74 -3.12
N LEU A 12 34.14 -8.79 -3.90
CA LEU A 12 33.11 -9.39 -4.74
C LEU A 12 31.99 -10.03 -3.91
N ALA A 13 32.33 -10.71 -2.81
CA ALA A 13 31.35 -11.29 -1.90
C ALA A 13 30.49 -10.23 -1.22
N ILE A 14 31.10 -9.12 -0.74
CA ILE A 14 30.38 -7.99 -0.16
C ILE A 14 29.43 -7.38 -1.19
N LEU A 15 29.91 -7.16 -2.42
CA LEU A 15 29.09 -6.63 -3.52
C LEU A 15 27.89 -7.55 -3.81
N LEU A 16 28.11 -8.86 -3.91
CA LEU A 16 27.05 -9.84 -4.16
C LEU A 16 26.02 -9.89 -3.03
N VAL A 17 26.45 -9.80 -1.76
CA VAL A 17 25.53 -9.71 -0.60
C VAL A 17 24.72 -8.42 -0.68
N PHE A 18 25.36 -7.29 -1.03
CA PHE A 18 24.68 -6.00 -1.17
C PHE A 18 23.64 -6.03 -2.30
N LEU A 19 23.99 -6.60 -3.46
CA LEU A 19 23.05 -6.78 -4.58
C LEU A 19 21.90 -7.73 -4.23
N ALA A 20 22.15 -8.79 -3.47
CA ALA A 20 21.11 -9.71 -3.01
C ALA A 20 20.11 -9.03 -2.04
N THR A 21 20.57 -8.07 -1.24
CA THR A 21 19.68 -7.29 -0.36
C THR A 21 18.87 -6.21 -1.08
N LEU A 22 19.30 -5.77 -2.28
CA LEU A 22 18.59 -4.77 -3.08
C LEU A 22 17.39 -5.34 -3.84
N THR A 23 17.36 -6.65 -4.11
CA THR A 23 16.40 -7.26 -5.06
C THR A 23 15.12 -7.83 -4.46
N SER A 24 14.85 -7.67 -3.16
CA SER A 24 13.64 -8.24 -2.54
C SER A 24 12.78 -7.27 -1.74
N ALA A 25 12.59 -6.04 -2.22
CA ALA A 25 11.37 -5.32 -1.86
C ALA A 25 10.20 -6.13 -2.47
N GLY A 26 9.48 -6.90 -1.65
CA GLY A 26 8.38 -7.75 -2.11
C GLY A 26 7.34 -6.96 -2.91
N LYS A 27 6.38 -7.67 -3.51
CA LYS A 27 5.22 -7.03 -4.14
C LYS A 27 4.17 -6.71 -3.06
N CYS A 28 3.60 -5.52 -3.15
CA CYS A 28 2.52 -5.05 -2.30
C CYS A 28 1.26 -4.85 -3.12
N ILE A 29 0.13 -5.04 -2.46
CA ILE A 29 -1.19 -4.71 -3.00
C ILE A 29 -1.54 -3.29 -2.53
N ILE A 30 -1.87 -2.42 -3.47
CA ILE A 30 -2.43 -1.11 -3.17
C ILE A 30 -3.92 -1.13 -3.50
N CYS A 31 -4.75 -0.82 -2.52
CA CYS A 31 -6.19 -0.61 -2.70
C CYS A 31 -6.48 0.89 -2.67
N VAL A 32 -7.21 1.38 -3.68
CA VAL A 32 -7.53 2.80 -3.82
C VAL A 32 -8.99 3.03 -3.51
N TYR A 33 -9.24 3.87 -2.52
CA TYR A 33 -10.57 4.28 -2.09
C TYR A 33 -10.81 5.73 -2.47
N ASP A 34 -12.02 6.04 -2.94
CA ASP A 34 -12.40 7.41 -3.26
C ASP A 34 -12.66 8.27 -2.02
N GLY A 35 -12.88 9.56 -2.24
CA GLY A 35 -13.05 10.53 -1.15
C GLY A 35 -14.33 10.41 -0.35
N ARG A 36 -15.23 9.45 -0.63
CA ARG A 36 -16.50 9.34 0.10
C ARG A 36 -16.32 8.91 1.55
N ALA A 37 -15.21 8.23 1.87
CA ALA A 37 -14.96 7.74 3.22
C ALA A 37 -14.80 8.87 4.25
N TYR A 38 -14.23 10.02 3.87
CA TYR A 38 -14.06 11.15 4.77
C TYR A 38 -13.72 12.48 4.04
N VAL A 39 -14.22 13.59 4.60
CA VAL A 39 -13.94 14.98 4.19
C VAL A 39 -13.06 15.74 5.19
N SER A 40 -12.41 15.01 6.10
CA SER A 40 -11.78 15.58 7.28
C SER A 40 -10.46 16.31 7.01
N ASN A 41 -10.15 17.28 7.87
CA ASN A 41 -8.81 17.85 8.02
C ASN A 41 -7.82 16.90 8.74
N LYS A 42 -8.30 15.79 9.31
CA LYS A 42 -7.51 14.73 9.97
C LYS A 42 -7.48 13.42 9.16
N ALA A 43 -7.35 13.53 7.84
CA ALA A 43 -7.36 12.41 6.89
C ALA A 43 -6.46 11.22 7.30
N ALA A 44 -5.28 11.48 7.87
CA ALA A 44 -4.35 10.43 8.28
C ALA A 44 -4.92 9.52 9.38
N PHE A 45 -5.66 10.06 10.35
CA PHE A 45 -6.25 9.27 11.44
C PHE A 45 -7.40 8.37 10.93
N THR A 46 -8.19 8.88 9.99
CA THR A 46 -9.30 8.12 9.39
C THR A 46 -8.81 7.08 8.39
N ALA A 47 -7.73 7.36 7.67
CA ALA A 47 -7.11 6.42 6.74
C ALA A 47 -6.52 5.20 7.45
N ASP A 48 -5.89 5.38 8.62
CA ASP A 48 -5.42 4.25 9.43
C ASP A 48 -6.57 3.27 9.73
N GLY A 49 -7.69 3.77 10.27
CA GLY A 49 -8.87 2.95 10.55
C GLY A 49 -9.47 2.28 9.31
N LEU A 50 -9.55 3.00 8.19
CA LEU A 50 -10.04 2.48 6.91
C LEU A 50 -9.16 1.34 6.40
N CYS A 51 -7.84 1.57 6.35
CA CYS A 51 -6.89 0.57 5.86
C CYS A 51 -6.77 -0.61 6.82
N TYR A 52 -6.86 -0.39 8.14
CA TYR A 52 -6.89 -1.47 9.12
C TYR A 52 -8.13 -2.36 8.94
N GLY A 53 -9.31 -1.75 8.76
CA GLY A 53 -10.56 -2.46 8.46
C GLY A 53 -10.49 -3.24 7.15
N GLY A 54 -9.94 -2.63 6.10
CA GLY A 54 -9.69 -3.29 4.82
C GLY A 54 -8.77 -4.50 4.95
N LYS A 55 -7.68 -4.39 5.73
CA LYS A 55 -6.74 -5.49 6.00
C LYS A 55 -7.45 -6.70 6.62
N ALA A 56 -8.33 -6.46 7.60
CA ALA A 56 -9.05 -7.53 8.28
C ALA A 56 -9.86 -8.42 7.32
N GLN A 57 -10.30 -7.86 6.19
CA GLN A 57 -11.08 -8.56 5.17
C GLN A 57 -10.22 -9.24 4.09
N MET A 58 -8.92 -8.93 4.01
CA MET A 58 -7.98 -9.53 3.05
C MET A 58 -7.37 -10.87 3.52
N GLY A 59 -7.66 -11.28 4.76
CA GLY A 59 -7.21 -12.55 5.35
C GLY A 59 -5.91 -12.42 6.15
N SER A 60 -5.63 -13.44 6.97
CA SER A 60 -4.53 -13.45 7.95
C SER A 60 -3.12 -13.44 7.34
N GLY A 61 -3.00 -13.70 6.04
CA GLY A 61 -1.72 -13.69 5.33
C GLY A 61 -1.20 -12.27 5.03
N CYS A 62 -2.07 -11.26 4.98
CA CYS A 62 -1.66 -9.89 4.69
C CYS A 62 -1.14 -9.20 5.96
N THR A 63 0.10 -8.74 5.90
CA THR A 63 0.81 -8.05 6.97
C THR A 63 1.00 -6.57 6.62
N GLY A 64 1.09 -5.73 7.66
CA GLY A 64 1.23 -4.28 7.56
C GLY A 64 0.07 -3.56 6.86
N SER A 65 -0.17 -2.34 7.29
CA SER A 65 -1.08 -1.40 6.66
C SER A 65 -0.38 -0.07 6.69
N ASP A 66 0.03 0.39 5.52
CA ASP A 66 0.55 1.73 5.34
C ASP A 66 -0.46 2.48 4.46
N TRP A 67 -0.55 3.79 4.62
CA TRP A 67 -1.54 4.58 3.91
C TRP A 67 -0.95 5.85 3.37
N ASN A 68 -1.42 6.22 2.19
CA ASN A 68 -1.10 7.50 1.59
C ASN A 68 -2.41 8.25 1.30
N THR A 69 -2.47 9.47 1.81
CA THR A 69 -3.59 10.40 1.68
C THR A 69 -3.03 11.73 1.21
N GLY A 70 -3.84 12.54 0.54
CA GLY A 70 -3.40 13.89 0.10
C GLY A 70 -3.86 14.26 -1.29
N ILE A 71 -4.45 13.33 -2.04
CA ILE A 71 -5.11 13.65 -3.30
C ILE A 71 -6.56 14.00 -3.00
N LYS A 72 -6.93 15.28 -3.16
CA LYS A 72 -8.32 15.72 -3.07
C LYS A 72 -9.16 15.03 -4.15
N ASP A 73 -10.31 14.52 -3.75
CA ASP A 73 -11.32 14.01 -4.67
C ASP A 73 -12.37 15.08 -4.92
N HIS A 74 -12.20 15.85 -6.00
CA HIS A 74 -13.12 16.93 -6.36
C HIS A 74 -14.55 16.46 -6.62
N LYS A 75 -14.77 15.18 -6.94
CA LYS A 75 -16.11 14.64 -7.21
C LYS A 75 -16.93 14.50 -5.93
N TYR A 76 -16.27 14.17 -4.82
CA TYR A 76 -16.92 13.84 -3.55
C TYR A 76 -16.53 14.80 -2.42
N GLY A 77 -15.70 15.80 -2.69
CA GLY A 77 -15.23 16.77 -1.70
C GLY A 77 -14.28 16.20 -0.64
N GLY A 78 -13.93 14.92 -0.70
CA GLY A 78 -13.06 14.24 0.26
C GLY A 78 -11.63 14.03 -0.22
N GLN A 79 -10.95 13.04 0.36
CA GLN A 79 -9.58 12.70 -0.02
C GLN A 79 -9.47 11.23 -0.43
N LYS A 80 -8.83 10.98 -1.56
CA LYS A 80 -8.51 9.61 -1.99
C LYS A 80 -7.52 8.99 -1.00
N THR A 81 -7.74 7.72 -0.70
CA THR A 81 -6.89 6.95 0.19
C THR A 81 -6.29 5.79 -0.56
N PHE A 82 -4.98 5.66 -0.49
CA PHE A 82 -4.25 4.49 -0.97
C PHE A 82 -3.84 3.68 0.24
N CYS A 83 -4.37 2.46 0.38
CA CYS A 83 -3.96 1.52 1.42
C CYS A 83 -3.00 0.51 0.81
N LYS A 84 -1.81 0.38 1.40
CA LYS A 84 -0.77 -0.57 0.98
C LYS A 84 -0.72 -1.73 1.94
N TYR A 85 -0.73 -2.94 1.38
CA TYR A 85 -0.74 -4.19 2.12
C TYR A 85 0.39 -5.10 1.63
N TRP A 86 1.14 -5.70 2.56
CA TRP A 86 2.09 -6.76 2.25
C TRP A 86 1.39 -8.10 2.31
N CYS A 87 1.01 -8.64 1.15
CA CYS A 87 0.37 -9.95 1.05
C CYS A 87 1.31 -10.94 0.37
N PRO A 88 1.44 -12.19 0.88
CA PRO A 88 2.22 -13.24 0.22
C PRO A 88 1.60 -13.66 -1.11
N ASP A 89 0.27 -13.60 -1.22
CA ASP A 89 -0.45 -13.75 -2.49
C ASP A 89 -0.83 -12.38 -3.05
N THR A 90 -0.27 -12.03 -4.20
CA THR A 90 -0.59 -10.78 -4.92
C THR A 90 -1.98 -10.80 -5.56
N LYS A 91 -2.61 -11.98 -5.67
CA LYS A 91 -3.97 -12.13 -6.18
C LYS A 91 -5.03 -11.80 -5.13
N THR A 92 -4.69 -11.68 -3.84
CA THR A 92 -5.63 -11.32 -2.78
C THR A 92 -6.47 -10.10 -3.18
N PRO A 93 -7.81 -10.19 -3.18
CA PRO A 93 -8.65 -9.08 -3.60
C PRO A 93 -8.59 -7.93 -2.60
N CYS A 94 -8.69 -6.70 -3.10
CA CYS A 94 -9.01 -5.57 -2.24
C CYS A 94 -10.46 -5.71 -1.78
N SER A 95 -10.72 -5.47 -0.50
CA SER A 95 -12.10 -5.45 -0.03
C SER A 95 -12.81 -4.17 -0.47
N GLY A 96 -14.02 -4.34 -0.98
CA GLY A 96 -14.99 -3.28 -1.23
C GLY A 96 -15.48 -2.71 0.09
N HIS A 97 -14.80 -1.67 0.60
CA HIS A 97 -15.25 -1.02 1.83
C HIS A 97 -16.43 -0.10 1.50
N THR A 98 -17.58 -0.39 2.11
CA THR A 98 -18.77 0.45 1.97
C THR A 98 -18.76 1.55 3.01
N VAL A 99 -19.14 2.75 2.59
CA VAL A 99 -19.32 3.91 3.48
C VAL A 99 -20.63 4.58 3.14
N THR A 100 -21.17 5.35 4.09
CA THR A 100 -22.30 6.24 3.83
C THR A 100 -21.91 7.29 2.79
N ASP A 101 -22.68 7.42 1.71
CA ASP A 101 -22.41 8.41 0.68
C ASP A 101 -22.59 9.82 1.26
N ILE A 102 -21.57 10.66 1.12
CA ILE A 102 -21.61 12.03 1.62
C ILE A 102 -22.64 12.91 0.91
N ASN A 103 -22.92 12.62 -0.36
CA ASN A 103 -23.93 13.32 -1.15
C ASN A 103 -25.33 12.73 -0.94
N ASN A 104 -25.42 11.49 -0.46
CA ASN A 104 -26.69 10.80 -0.17
C ASN A 104 -26.57 9.97 1.13
N PRO A 105 -26.78 10.58 2.30
CA PRO A 105 -26.51 9.95 3.61
C PRO A 105 -27.33 8.70 3.92
N ASP A 106 -28.40 8.43 3.16
CA ASP A 106 -29.25 7.25 3.32
C ASP A 106 -28.72 6.03 2.55
N GLU A 107 -27.65 6.20 1.76
CA GLU A 107 -27.10 5.17 0.88
C GLU A 107 -25.72 4.71 1.35
N MET A 108 -25.51 3.40 1.40
CA MET A 108 -24.19 2.78 1.58
C MET A 108 -23.59 2.44 0.22
N VAL A 109 -22.41 2.96 -0.07
CA VAL A 109 -21.76 2.82 -1.39
C VAL A 109 -20.36 2.24 -1.26
N GLU A 110 -19.99 1.38 -2.21
CA GLU A 110 -18.62 0.86 -2.29
C GLU A 110 -17.65 1.96 -2.73
N THR A 111 -16.55 2.09 -1.99
CA THR A 111 -15.54 3.15 -2.22
C THR A 111 -14.31 2.67 -2.98
N LEU A 112 -14.13 1.35 -3.11
CA LEU A 112 -12.99 0.77 -3.81
C LEU A 112 -13.06 1.13 -5.31
N ARG A 113 -12.02 1.79 -5.79
CA ARG A 113 -11.89 2.23 -7.19
C ARG A 113 -10.95 1.38 -8.00
N ALA A 114 -9.85 0.98 -7.39
CA ALA A 114 -8.79 0.29 -8.11
C ALA A 114 -7.93 -0.55 -7.16
N LYS A 115 -7.28 -1.55 -7.77
CA LYS A 115 -6.23 -2.36 -7.16
C LYS A 115 -4.98 -2.24 -8.03
N TYR A 116 -3.83 -2.06 -7.38
CA TYR A 116 -2.52 -2.14 -8.03
C TYR A 116 -1.65 -3.18 -7.33
N VAL A 117 -0.77 -3.84 -8.08
CA VAL A 117 0.29 -4.68 -7.53
C VAL A 117 1.61 -4.06 -7.94
N ILE A 118 2.35 -3.52 -6.97
CA ILE A 118 3.57 -2.76 -7.21
C ILE A 118 4.67 -3.21 -6.24
N ASP A 119 5.91 -2.82 -6.50
CA ASP A 119 6.99 -3.02 -5.53
C ASP A 119 6.71 -2.22 -4.25
N CYS A 120 6.89 -2.84 -3.08
CA CYS A 120 6.48 -2.26 -1.80
C CYS A 120 7.14 -0.93 -1.42
N GLY A 121 8.26 -0.60 -2.08
CA GLY A 121 8.95 0.68 -1.93
C GLY A 121 8.30 1.85 -2.69
N TYR A 122 7.26 1.61 -3.48
CA TYR A 122 6.65 2.62 -4.36
C TYR A 122 5.18 2.87 -4.01
N TRP A 123 4.65 3.99 -4.51
CA TRP A 123 3.23 4.32 -4.48
C TRP A 123 2.71 4.56 -5.91
N PRO A 124 1.41 4.37 -6.18
CA PRO A 124 0.86 4.74 -7.48
C PRO A 124 0.96 6.25 -7.69
N GLY A 125 1.65 6.68 -8.74
CA GLY A 125 1.82 8.09 -9.09
C GLY A 125 2.99 8.81 -8.40
N SER A 126 3.85 8.08 -7.67
CA SER A 126 5.17 8.55 -7.22
C SER A 126 6.25 8.26 -8.26
#